data_AF-A0A225UHL0-F1
#
_entry.id   AF-A0A225UHL0-F1
#
_cell.length_a   1.000
_cell.length_b   1.000
_cell.length_c   1.000
_cell.angle_alpha   90.00
_cell.angle_beta   90.00
_cell.angle_gamma   90.00
#
_symmetry.space_group_name_H-M   'P 1'
#
loop_
_entity.id
_entity.type
_entity.pdbx_description
1 polymer ?
#
loop_
_entity_poly.entity_id
_entity_poly.type
_entity_poly.pdbx_seq_one_letter_code
_entity_poly.pdbx_strand_id
1 'polypeptide(L)'
;MDCEDTHHFFASYKHLNLGWGEVIVAHSVVKAQADNVTVFSVELKSTDFVALFVELDAPGVLGYWSSNSFLMLANETKTVHFTVSGEDMDQFSEDTFSQLITVNWLQKSYDNSITDVAVQ
;
A
#
# COMPACT_ATOMS: atom_id res chain seq x y z
N MET A 1 15.83 7.62 -15.51
CA MET A 1 14.51 8.17 -15.91
C MET A 1 13.67 6.95 -16.16
N ASP A 2 13.04 6.46 -15.10
CA ASP A 2 12.24 5.24 -15.19
C ASP A 2 10.91 5.57 -15.86
N CYS A 3 10.55 4.75 -16.83
CA CYS A 3 9.26 4.84 -17.50
C CYS A 3 8.22 4.38 -16.49
N GLU A 4 7.28 5.24 -16.09
CA GLU A 4 6.14 4.80 -15.28
C GLU A 4 5.34 3.77 -16.09
N ASP A 5 5.13 2.58 -15.52
CA ASP A 5 4.32 1.54 -16.14
C ASP A 5 2.90 2.07 -16.36
N THR A 6 2.54 2.27 -17.63
CA THR A 6 1.21 2.76 -18.00
C THR A 6 0.31 1.57 -18.30
N HIS A 7 -0.69 1.35 -17.45
CA HIS A 7 -1.67 0.28 -17.64
C HIS A 7 -2.96 0.80 -18.28
N HIS A 8 -3.42 0.11 -19.32
CA HIS A 8 -4.67 0.40 -20.00
C HIS A 8 -5.66 -0.75 -19.85
N PHE A 9 -6.90 -0.41 -19.49
CA PHE A 9 -8.01 -1.36 -19.38
C PHE A 9 -9.02 -1.11 -20.50
N PHE A 10 -9.57 -2.19 -21.03
CA PHE A 10 -10.53 -2.15 -22.15
C PHE A 10 -12.00 -2.15 -21.70
N ALA A 11 -12.25 -2.04 -20.39
CA ALA A 11 -13.57 -1.90 -19.80
C ALA A 11 -13.47 -1.15 -18.47
N SER A 12 -14.59 -0.61 -17.98
CA SER A 12 -14.66 0.02 -16.66
C SER A 12 -14.39 -1.00 -15.55
N TYR A 13 -13.72 -0.59 -14.46
CA TYR A 13 -13.28 -1.48 -13.38
C TYR A 13 -14.38 -2.37 -12.79
N LYS A 14 -15.61 -1.86 -12.64
CA LYS A 14 -16.78 -2.60 -12.16
C LYS A 14 -17.21 -3.79 -13.03
N HIS A 15 -16.69 -3.90 -14.25
CA HIS A 15 -16.98 -4.99 -15.19
C HIS A 15 -15.77 -5.90 -15.42
N LEU A 16 -14.63 -5.64 -14.78
CA LEU A 16 -13.45 -6.47 -14.90
C LEU A 16 -13.53 -7.66 -13.94
N ASN A 17 -13.16 -8.84 -14.41
CA ASN A 17 -12.96 -10.01 -13.55
C ASN A 17 -11.49 -10.06 -13.12
N LEU A 18 -11.16 -9.41 -12.01
CA LEU A 18 -9.78 -9.20 -11.55
C LEU A 18 -9.30 -10.26 -10.55
N GLY A 19 -10.19 -11.20 -10.18
CA GLY A 19 -9.95 -12.11 -9.08
C GLY A 19 -9.99 -11.43 -7.71
N TRP A 20 -9.82 -12.26 -6.68
CA TRP A 20 -9.78 -11.87 -5.28
C TRP A 20 -8.45 -12.30 -4.68
N GLY A 21 -7.96 -11.51 -3.74
CA GLY A 21 -6.68 -11.76 -3.10
C GLY A 21 -6.34 -10.66 -2.10
N GLU A 22 -5.13 -10.74 -1.57
CA GLU A 22 -4.64 -9.82 -0.55
C GLU A 22 -3.39 -9.09 -1.04
N VAL A 23 -3.28 -7.83 -0.65
CA VAL A 23 -2.00 -7.11 -0.65
C VAL A 23 -1.53 -7.05 0.80
N ILE A 24 -0.42 -7.70 1.08
CA ILE A 24 0.15 -7.79 2.42
C ILE A 24 1.43 -6.95 2.51
N VAL A 25 1.65 -6.35 3.68
CA VAL A 25 2.97 -5.84 4.05
C VAL A 25 3.83 -7.07 4.40
N ALA A 26 4.86 -7.33 3.60
CA ALA A 26 5.82 -8.38 3.91
C ALA A 26 6.58 -8.01 5.19
N HIS A 27 7.02 -9.00 5.96
CA HIS A 27 7.63 -8.81 7.30
C HIS A 27 8.85 -7.88 7.35
N SER A 28 9.40 -7.45 6.21
CA SER A 28 10.52 -6.53 6.12
C SER A 28 10.07 -5.07 6.01
N VAL A 29 9.74 -4.45 7.14
CA VAL A 29 9.87 -2.99 7.27
C VAL A 29 11.29 -2.70 7.73
N VAL A 30 12.01 -1.87 6.99
CA VAL A 30 13.41 -1.51 7.30
C VAL A 30 13.50 -0.02 7.55
N LYS A 31 13.94 0.39 8.74
CA LYS A 31 14.21 1.79 9.07
C LYS A 31 15.63 2.17 8.66
N ALA A 32 15.76 3.29 7.97
CA ALA A 32 17.03 3.94 7.70
C ALA A 32 16.98 5.38 8.19
N GLN A 33 18.08 5.86 8.78
CA GLN A 33 18.21 7.22 9.25
C GLN A 33 19.48 7.85 8.65
N ALA A 34 19.32 8.95 7.92
CA ALA A 34 20.42 9.69 7.32
C ALA A 34 20.08 11.19 7.33
N ASP A 35 21.04 12.04 7.72
CA ASP A 35 20.95 13.49 7.64
C ASP A 35 19.65 14.10 8.21
N ASN A 36 19.19 13.63 9.37
CA ASN A 36 17.92 14.01 10.01
C ASN A 36 16.68 13.68 9.14
N VAL A 37 16.74 12.61 8.38
CA VAL A 37 15.60 12.05 7.66
C VAL A 37 15.46 10.59 8.07
N THR A 38 14.27 10.24 8.56
CA THR A 38 13.89 8.86 8.83
C THR A 38 13.06 8.34 7.65
N VAL A 39 13.51 7.23 7.08
CA VAL A 39 12.83 6.54 5.98
C VAL A 39 12.52 5.10 6.38
N PHE A 40 11.27 4.70 6.22
CA PHE A 40 10.85 3.30 6.33
C PHE A 40 10.70 2.72 4.92
N SER A 41 11.44 1.65 4.64
CA SER A 41 11.25 0.85 3.42
C SER A 41 10.26 -0.26 3.72
N VAL A 42 9.15 -0.27 3.00
CA VAL A 42 8.03 -1.18 3.20
C VAL A 42 7.91 -2.05 1.97
N GLU A 43 8.09 -3.36 2.14
CA GLU A 43 7.85 -4.33 1.07
C GLU A 43 6.39 -4.76 1.08
N LEU A 44 5.73 -4.61 -0.07
CA LEU A 44 4.40 -5.14 -0.32
C LEU A 44 4.48 -6.38 -1.19
N LYS A 45 3.55 -7.30 -0.99
CA LYS A 45 3.36 -8.48 -1.82
C LYS A 45 1.88 -8.66 -2.14
N SER A 46 1.56 -8.78 -3.42
CA SER A 46 0.24 -9.25 -3.86
C SER A 46 0.20 -10.78 -3.89
N THR A 47 -0.97 -11.35 -3.62
CA THR A 47 -1.24 -12.76 -3.91
C THR A 47 -1.50 -12.96 -5.41
N ASP A 48 -2.05 -14.10 -5.80
CA ASP A 48 -2.29 -14.49 -7.20
C ASP A 48 -3.46 -13.74 -7.87
N PHE A 49 -3.43 -12.40 -7.89
CA PHE A 49 -4.44 -11.54 -8.51
C PHE A 49 -3.88 -10.17 -8.89
N VAL A 50 -4.60 -9.41 -9.70
CA VAL A 50 -4.24 -8.02 -10.03
C VAL A 50 -4.89 -7.07 -9.02
N ALA A 51 -4.11 -6.37 -8.21
CA ALA A 51 -4.62 -5.37 -7.27
C ALA A 51 -4.65 -3.98 -7.92
N LEU A 52 -5.82 -3.35 -7.96
CA LEU A 52 -5.98 -2.01 -8.53
C LEU A 52 -5.98 -0.95 -7.44
N PHE A 53 -5.31 0.17 -7.70
CA PHE A 53 -5.26 1.33 -6.83
C PHE A 53 -4.83 0.93 -5.41
N VAL A 54 -3.69 0.23 -5.32
CA VAL A 54 -3.07 -0.12 -4.06
C VAL A 54 -2.65 1.17 -3.37
N GLU A 55 -3.26 1.42 -2.23
CA GLU A 55 -3.08 2.62 -1.43
C GLU A 55 -2.53 2.26 -0.05
N LEU A 56 -1.43 2.90 0.33
CA LEU A 56 -0.87 2.83 1.66
C LEU A 56 -1.23 4.09 2.45
N ASP A 57 -1.54 3.88 3.72
CA ASP A 57 -1.68 4.95 4.71
C ASP A 57 -1.00 4.53 6.02
N ALA A 58 -0.48 5.50 6.76
CA ALA A 58 0.11 5.33 8.08
C ALA A 58 -0.57 6.33 9.04
N PRO A 59 -1.78 6.02 9.52
CA PRO A 59 -2.58 6.98 10.28
C PRO A 59 -1.83 7.49 11.52
N GLY A 60 -1.84 8.81 11.69
CA GLY A 60 -1.19 9.46 12.82
C GLY A 60 0.31 9.67 12.69
N VAL A 61 0.93 9.25 11.57
CA VAL A 61 2.34 9.54 11.27
C VAL A 61 2.40 10.60 10.17
N LEU A 62 3.06 11.73 10.45
CA LEU A 62 3.29 12.75 9.43
C LEU A 62 4.44 12.33 8.50
N GLY A 63 4.19 12.40 7.20
CA GLY A 63 5.18 12.02 6.19
C GLY A 63 4.56 11.85 4.81
N TYR A 64 5.32 11.24 3.91
CA TYR A 64 4.86 10.96 2.55
C TYR A 64 5.44 9.66 2.00
N TRP A 65 4.65 9.00 1.14
CA TRP A 65 5.05 7.80 0.42
C TRP A 65 5.76 8.16 -0.89
N SER A 66 6.79 7.39 -1.26
CA SER A 66 7.51 7.55 -2.54
C SER A 66 6.66 7.16 -3.75
N SER A 67 5.64 6.33 -3.54
CA SER A 67 4.67 5.88 -4.54
C SER A 67 3.38 5.49 -3.84
N ASN A 68 2.24 5.86 -4.40
CA ASN A 68 0.92 5.49 -3.89
C ASN A 68 -0.09 5.36 -5.04
N SER A 69 -1.25 4.73 -4.79
CA SER A 69 -2.33 4.55 -5.78
C SER A 69 -1.87 3.85 -7.07
N PHE A 70 -1.07 2.79 -6.95
CA PHE A 70 -0.50 2.06 -8.09
C PHE A 70 -1.20 0.72 -8.35
N LEU A 71 -0.89 0.09 -9.48
CA LEU A 71 -1.31 -1.27 -9.78
C LEU A 71 -0.25 -2.27 -9.29
N MET A 72 -0.69 -3.42 -8.77
CA MET A 72 0.18 -4.59 -8.58
C MET A 72 -0.34 -5.79 -9.38
N LEU A 73 0.56 -6.46 -10.09
CA LEU A 73 0.31 -7.71 -10.81
C LEU A 73 0.28 -8.90 -9.86
N ALA A 74 -0.17 -10.06 -10.35
CA ALA A 74 -0.20 -11.29 -9.56
C ALA A 74 1.19 -11.71 -9.09
N ASN A 75 1.32 -11.98 -7.78
CA ASN A 75 2.56 -12.39 -7.11
C ASN A 75 3.70 -11.35 -7.23
N GLU A 76 3.37 -10.09 -7.51
CA GLU A 76 4.34 -9.00 -7.55
C GLU A 76 4.78 -8.62 -6.14
N THR A 77 6.07 -8.33 -6.00
CA THR A 77 6.63 -7.66 -4.83
C THR A 77 7.02 -6.24 -5.22
N LYS A 78 6.65 -5.25 -4.40
CA LYS A 78 6.99 -3.84 -4.62
C LYS A 78 7.47 -3.22 -3.32
N THR A 79 8.62 -2.56 -3.36
CA THR A 79 9.11 -1.76 -2.21
C THR A 79 8.69 -0.31 -2.39
N VAL A 80 8.10 0.27 -1.35
CA VAL A 80 7.77 1.69 -1.27
C VAL A 80 8.42 2.29 -0.03
N HIS A 81 8.75 3.58 -0.08
CA HIS A 81 9.43 4.27 1.01
C HIS A 81 8.51 5.30 1.64
N PHE A 82 8.39 5.29 2.96
CA PHE A 82 7.76 6.36 3.72
C PHE A 82 8.82 7.25 4.33
N THR A 83 8.79 8.54 3.99
CA THR A 83 9.67 9.55 4.59
C THR A 83 8.91 10.28 5.69
N VAL A 84 9.39 10.16 6.92
CA VAL A 84 8.79 10.84 8.08
C VAL A 84 9.06 12.34 7.96
N SER A 85 8.04 13.15 8.25
CA SER A 85 8.12 14.61 8.31
C SER A 85 7.75 15.10 9.70
N GLY A 86 8.47 16.09 10.24
CA GLY A 86 8.21 16.66 11.57
C GLY A 86 9.13 16.12 12.66
N GLU A 87 8.77 16.34 13.92
CA GLU A 87 9.62 16.02 15.09
C GLU A 87 9.59 14.53 15.47
N ASP A 88 8.71 13.73 14.88
CA ASP A 88 8.49 12.32 15.23
C ASP A 88 9.52 11.34 14.61
N MET A 89 10.67 11.85 14.16
CA MET A 89 11.67 11.07 13.39
C MET A 89 12.22 9.85 14.15
N ASP A 90 12.29 9.94 15.47
CA ASP A 90 12.85 8.89 16.34
C ASP A 90 11.79 8.09 17.10
N GLN A 91 10.52 8.44 16.96
CA GLN A 91 9.46 7.89 17.81
C GLN A 91 9.09 6.44 17.44
N PHE A 92 9.20 6.06 16.17
CA PHE A 92 8.70 4.79 15.67
C PHE A 92 9.83 3.77 15.46
N SER A 93 9.67 2.57 16.04
CA SER A 93 10.40 1.36 15.62
C SER A 93 9.80 0.79 14.34
N GLU A 94 10.54 -0.08 13.66
CA GLU A 94 10.08 -0.83 12.49
C GLU A 94 8.79 -1.59 12.78
N ASP A 95 8.73 -2.30 13.91
CA ASP A 95 7.56 -3.09 14.31
C ASP A 95 6.35 -2.20 14.60
N THR A 96 6.56 -1.07 15.29
CA THR A 96 5.48 -0.13 15.60
C THR A 96 4.94 0.50 14.33
N PHE A 97 5.83 0.96 13.45
CA PHE A 97 5.44 1.53 12.17
C PHE A 97 4.70 0.50 11.31
N SER A 98 5.20 -0.74 11.23
CA SER A 98 4.57 -1.83 10.50
C SER A 98 3.12 -2.09 10.92
N GLN A 99 2.82 -2.03 12.23
CA GLN A 99 1.46 -2.20 12.76
C GLN A 99 0.52 -1.03 12.44
N LEU A 100 1.05 0.16 12.16
CA LEU A 100 0.25 1.33 11.79
C LEU A 100 -0.10 1.34 10.30
N ILE A 101 0.65 0.63 9.46
CA ILE A 101 0.43 0.64 8.02
C ILE A 101 -0.91 -0.02 7.71
N THR A 102 -1.74 0.72 6.98
CA THR A 102 -2.96 0.19 6.38
C THR A 102 -2.78 0.14 4.88
N VAL A 103 -3.26 -0.95 4.26
CA VAL A 103 -3.23 -1.15 2.82
C VAL A 103 -4.66 -1.35 2.32
N ASN A 104 -5.04 -0.56 1.32
CA ASN A 104 -6.32 -0.63 0.63
C ASN A 104 -6.11 -0.87 -0.87
N TRP A 105 -7.11 -1.46 -1.52
CA TRP A 105 -7.16 -1.66 -2.97
C TRP A 105 -8.63 -1.75 -3.38
N LEU A 106 -8.91 -1.53 -4.66
CA LEU A 106 -10.28 -1.41 -5.16
C LEU A 106 -11.17 -2.61 -4.83
N GLN A 107 -10.68 -3.83 -5.05
CA GLN A 107 -11.47 -5.03 -4.80
C GLN A 107 -11.86 -5.19 -3.33
N LYS A 108 -10.97 -4.83 -2.39
CA LYS A 108 -11.27 -4.82 -0.94
C LYS A 108 -12.45 -3.91 -0.59
N SER A 109 -12.59 -2.78 -1.29
CA SER A 109 -13.71 -1.86 -1.07
C SER A 109 -15.06 -2.49 -1.41
N TYR A 110 -15.11 -3.45 -2.34
CA TYR A 110 -16.34 -4.17 -2.67
C TYR A 110 -16.75 -5.14 -1.55
N ASP A 111 -15.80 -5.80 -0.89
CA ASP A 111 -16.12 -6.67 0.26
C ASP A 111 -16.78 -5.91 1.41
N ASN A 112 -16.23 -4.74 1.75
CA ASN A 112 -16.79 -3.89 2.80
C ASN A 112 -18.21 -3.37 2.44
N SER A 113 -18.50 -3.18 1.15
CA SER A 113 -19.81 -2.73 0.69
C SER A 113 -20.90 -3.78 0.82
N ILE A 114 -20.56 -5.07 0.79
CA ILE A 114 -21.53 -6.16 0.95
C ILE A 114 -21.93 -6.30 2.43
N THR A 115 -21.01 -6.09 3.36
CA THR A 115 -21.30 -6.11 4.80
C THR A 115 -22.22 -4.97 5.25
N ASP A 116 -22.09 -3.76 4.68
CA ASP A 116 -22.97 -2.64 5.06
C ASP A 116 -24.41 -2.79 4.57
N VAL A 117 -24.65 -3.54 3.50
CA VAL A 117 -26.01 -3.80 2.98
C VAL A 117 -26.71 -4.90 3.78
N ALA A 118 -25.97 -5.79 4.43
CA ALA A 118 -26.53 -6.87 5.25
C ALA A 118 -26.97 -6.43 6.66
N VAL A 119 -26.74 -5.17 7.05
CA VAL A 119 -27.05 -4.61 8.39
C VAL A 119 -28.17 -3.55 8.34
N GLN A 120 -29.01 -3.55 7.30
CA GLN A 120 -30.25 -2.74 7.25
C GLN A 120 -31.52 -3.58 7.38
#